data_AF-A0A930JWE2-F1
#
_entry.id   AF-A0A930JWE2-F1
#
_cell.length_a   1.000
_cell.length_b   1.000
_cell.length_c   1.000
_cell.angle_alpha   90.00
_cell.angle_beta   90.00
_cell.angle_gamma   90.00
#
_symmetry.space_group_name_H-M   'P 1'
#
loop_
_entity.id
_entity.type
_entity.pdbx_description
1 polymer ?
#
loop_
_entity_poly.entity_id
_entity_poly.type
_entity_poly.pdbx_seq_one_letter_code
_entity_poly.pdbx_strand_id
1 'polypeptide(L)'
;MTFDKIIDNGKLWAVRYEEETDNELFKLFAQWSDVEYLHQFFKANWNDLIAYFKVTDIRQAITDTIDDNEQLQCLMLELKDDTNLEGIFHPLENYRTSEMLLGKEKAKPKRKERHSSWLRIYAIRLSEGVYVITGGAIKLTFTMEERTHTKLELHKLERVRRFLLEEKIIDNDSFDDYVNTL
;
A
#
# COMPACT_ATOMS: atom_id res chain seq x y z
N MET A 1 -5.02 12.26 -12.27
CA MET A 1 -4.88 10.84 -11.87
C MET A 1 -6.16 10.08 -12.21
N THR A 2 -6.11 8.77 -12.44
CA THR A 2 -7.27 7.89 -12.65
C THR A 2 -7.26 6.74 -11.64
N PHE A 3 -8.33 5.94 -11.59
CA PHE A 3 -8.46 4.80 -10.67
C PHE A 3 -8.74 3.52 -11.45
N ASP A 4 -7.89 2.52 -11.26
CA ASP A 4 -8.03 1.22 -11.89
C ASP A 4 -8.67 0.24 -10.91
N LYS A 5 -9.65 -0.52 -11.41
CA LYS A 5 -10.26 -1.61 -10.66
C LYS A 5 -9.25 -2.75 -10.53
N ILE A 6 -8.99 -3.20 -9.29
CA ILE A 6 -8.07 -4.32 -9.03
C ILE A 6 -8.82 -5.66 -9.00
N ILE A 7 -10.04 -5.66 -8.47
CA ILE A 7 -10.89 -6.84 -8.35
C ILE A 7 -12.29 -6.54 -8.91
N ASP A 8 -12.88 -7.52 -9.59
CA ASP A 8 -14.11 -7.32 -10.38
C ASP A 8 -15.30 -6.82 -9.54
N ASN A 9 -15.36 -7.19 -8.27
CA ASN A 9 -16.42 -6.79 -7.34
C ASN A 9 -16.36 -5.32 -6.89
N GLY A 10 -15.39 -4.53 -7.36
CA GLY A 10 -15.32 -3.09 -7.11
C GLY A 10 -14.93 -2.69 -5.68
N LYS A 11 -14.45 -3.63 -4.85
CA LYS A 11 -14.05 -3.32 -3.46
C LYS A 11 -12.62 -2.80 -3.33
N LEU A 12 -11.76 -3.05 -4.32
CA LEU A 12 -10.36 -2.63 -4.30
C LEU A 12 -9.98 -1.95 -5.61
N TRP A 13 -9.45 -0.74 -5.48
CA TRP A 13 -9.00 0.10 -6.57
C TRP A 13 -7.56 0.52 -6.32
N ALA A 14 -6.86 0.97 -7.36
CA ALA A 14 -5.54 1.56 -7.25
C ALA A 14 -5.43 2.82 -8.11
N VAL A 15 -4.72 3.81 -7.59
CA VAL A 15 -4.45 5.04 -8.32
C VAL A 15 -3.46 4.76 -9.46
N ARG A 16 -3.74 5.31 -10.63
CA ARG A 16 -2.77 5.53 -11.71
C ARG A 16 -2.48 7.02 -11.78
N TYR A 17 -1.26 7.41 -11.42
CA TYR A 17 -0.83 8.81 -11.48
C TYR A 17 -0.63 9.27 -12.93
N GLU A 18 -0.61 10.58 -13.16
CA GLU A 18 -0.33 11.14 -14.47
C GLU A 18 1.00 10.63 -15.02
N GLU A 19 1.05 10.38 -16.33
CA GLU A 19 2.24 9.92 -17.07
C GLU A 19 2.72 8.50 -16.70
N GLU A 20 2.05 7.82 -15.77
CA GLU A 20 2.33 6.43 -15.40
C GLU A 20 1.60 5.46 -16.33
N THR A 21 2.31 4.40 -16.74
CA THR A 21 1.76 3.38 -17.64
C THR A 21 0.84 2.39 -16.93
N ASP A 22 0.97 2.26 -15.62
CA ASP A 22 0.26 1.27 -14.81
C ASP A 22 -0.12 1.85 -13.43
N ASN A 23 -1.05 1.20 -12.74
CA ASN A 23 -1.45 1.61 -11.40
C ASN A 23 -0.38 1.32 -10.34
N GLU A 24 -0.48 2.03 -9.23
CA GLU A 24 0.50 1.93 -8.14
C GLU A 24 0.60 0.52 -7.54
N LEU A 25 -0.48 -0.27 -7.51
CA LEU A 25 -0.39 -1.62 -6.94
C LEU A 25 0.49 -2.54 -7.80
N PHE A 26 0.24 -2.60 -9.10
CA PHE A 26 1.04 -3.43 -10.00
C PHE A 26 2.48 -2.92 -10.15
N LYS A 27 2.69 -1.60 -10.13
CA LYS A 27 4.03 -1.03 -10.07
C LYS A 27 4.81 -1.47 -8.83
N LEU A 28 4.16 -1.49 -7.65
CA LEU A 28 4.79 -1.99 -6.42
C LEU A 28 5.13 -3.47 -6.54
N PHE A 29 4.22 -4.29 -7.06
CA PHE A 29 4.47 -5.73 -7.24
C PHE A 29 5.63 -6.00 -8.21
N ALA A 30 5.73 -5.26 -9.31
CA ALA A 30 6.84 -5.34 -10.23
C ALA A 30 8.17 -4.92 -9.57
N GLN A 31 8.18 -3.77 -8.88
CA GLN A 31 9.36 -3.24 -8.20
C GLN A 31 9.83 -4.16 -7.07
N TRP A 32 8.92 -4.75 -6.29
CA TRP A 32 9.25 -5.68 -5.21
C TRP A 32 9.61 -7.08 -5.69
N SER A 33 9.52 -7.35 -7.00
CA SER A 33 10.06 -8.55 -7.65
C SER A 33 11.40 -8.31 -8.33
N ASP A 34 11.83 -7.05 -8.46
CA ASP A 34 13.08 -6.67 -9.10
C ASP A 34 14.26 -6.80 -8.12
N VAL A 35 15.06 -7.84 -8.34
CA VAL A 35 16.25 -8.16 -7.53
C VAL A 35 17.28 -7.03 -7.56
N GLU A 36 17.46 -6.35 -8.69
CA GLU A 36 18.44 -5.27 -8.81
C GLU A 36 17.99 -4.05 -8.00
N TYR A 37 16.71 -3.66 -8.14
CA TYR A 37 16.12 -2.62 -7.30
C TYR A 37 16.27 -2.95 -5.81
N LEU A 38 15.88 -4.15 -5.38
CA LEU A 38 15.92 -4.55 -3.98
C LEU A 38 17.34 -4.54 -3.43
N HIS A 39 18.31 -5.05 -4.19
CA HIS A 39 19.71 -5.03 -3.80
C HIS A 39 20.21 -3.60 -3.59
N GLN A 40 19.92 -2.68 -4.51
CA GLN A 40 20.28 -1.27 -4.38
C GLN A 40 19.58 -0.62 -3.18
N PHE A 41 18.29 -0.88 -3.00
CA PHE A 41 17.50 -0.34 -1.89
C PHE A 41 18.06 -0.78 -0.53
N PHE A 42 18.31 -2.07 -0.33
CA PHE A 42 18.82 -2.58 0.95
C PHE A 42 20.26 -2.15 1.21
N LYS A 43 21.09 -2.03 0.18
CA LYS A 43 22.44 -1.47 0.32
C LYS A 43 22.39 -0.01 0.78
N ALA A 44 21.48 0.79 0.23
CA ALA A 44 21.32 2.20 0.59
C ALA A 44 20.72 2.39 2.01
N ASN A 45 19.86 1.46 2.47
CA ASN A 45 19.16 1.54 3.74
C ASN A 45 19.65 0.50 4.78
N TRP A 46 20.90 0.05 4.63
CA TRP A 46 21.46 -1.07 5.39
C TRP A 46 21.38 -0.89 6.91
N ASN A 47 21.70 0.32 7.38
CA ASN A 47 21.69 0.63 8.81
C ASN A 47 20.29 0.50 9.43
N ASP A 48 19.24 0.84 8.68
CA ASP A 48 17.86 0.73 9.17
C ASP A 48 17.43 -0.74 9.24
N LEU A 49 17.79 -1.52 8.22
CA LEU A 49 17.51 -2.95 8.17
C LEU A 49 18.10 -3.67 9.39
N ILE A 50 19.38 -3.41 9.71
CA ILE A 50 20.03 -3.97 10.89
C ILE A 50 19.37 -3.43 12.17
N ALA A 51 19.17 -2.12 12.29
CA ALA A 51 18.71 -1.50 13.53
C ALA A 51 17.32 -2.01 13.94
N TYR A 52 16.39 -2.11 12.99
CA TYR A 52 14.99 -2.41 13.26
C TYR A 52 14.61 -3.88 13.07
N PHE A 53 15.19 -4.57 12.08
CA PHE A 53 14.81 -5.94 11.72
C PHE A 53 15.88 -6.98 12.06
N LYS A 54 17.09 -6.56 12.46
CA LYS A 54 18.20 -7.44 12.83
C LYS A 54 18.66 -8.38 11.71
N VAL A 55 18.29 -8.08 10.47
CA VAL A 55 18.75 -8.83 9.29
C VAL A 55 20.14 -8.33 8.90
N THR A 56 21.09 -9.26 8.78
CA THR A 56 22.51 -8.99 8.51
C THR A 56 23.01 -9.59 7.19
N ASP A 57 22.10 -10.10 6.34
CA ASP A 57 22.40 -10.53 4.97
C ASP A 57 21.42 -9.87 3.97
N ILE A 58 21.96 -9.14 2.99
CA ILE A 58 21.18 -8.50 1.92
C ILE A 58 20.43 -9.55 1.09
N ARG A 59 21.04 -10.70 0.81
CA ARG A 59 20.39 -11.75 0.00
C ARG A 59 19.17 -12.29 0.71
N GLN A 60 19.26 -12.48 2.04
CA GLN A 60 18.13 -12.86 2.86
C GLN A 60 17.02 -11.80 2.79
N ALA A 61 17.36 -10.50 2.88
CA ALA A 61 16.37 -9.43 2.77
C ALA A 61 15.68 -9.38 1.39
N ILE A 62 16.41 -9.66 0.31
CA ILE A 62 15.84 -9.77 -1.03
C ILE A 62 14.84 -10.94 -1.09
N THR A 63 15.25 -12.15 -0.67
CA THR A 63 14.37 -13.33 -0.65
C THR A 63 13.14 -13.10 0.23
N ASP A 64 13.32 -12.56 1.44
CA ASP A 64 12.24 -12.19 2.35
C ASP A 64 11.23 -11.24 1.70
N THR A 65 11.72 -10.26 0.93
CA THR A 65 10.87 -9.27 0.27
C THR A 65 10.06 -9.89 -0.87
N ILE A 66 10.67 -10.75 -1.68
CA ILE A 66 9.98 -11.45 -2.76
C ILE A 66 8.92 -12.38 -2.17
N ASP A 67 9.26 -13.17 -1.15
CA ASP A 67 8.31 -14.07 -0.47
C ASP A 67 7.15 -13.30 0.19
N ASP A 68 7.38 -12.08 0.66
CA ASP A 68 6.33 -11.21 1.22
C ASP A 68 5.47 -10.57 0.12
N ASN A 69 6.09 -10.21 -1.01
CA ASN A 69 5.41 -9.66 -2.16
C ASN A 69 4.45 -10.67 -2.79
N GLU A 70 4.89 -11.92 -2.97
CA GLU A 70 4.03 -13.01 -3.46
C GLU A 70 2.80 -13.21 -2.57
N GLN A 71 2.98 -13.11 -1.24
CA GLN A 71 1.85 -13.19 -0.31
C GLN A 71 0.88 -12.02 -0.43
N LEU A 72 1.38 -10.79 -0.66
CA LEU A 72 0.50 -9.65 -0.92
C LEU A 72 -0.24 -9.81 -2.23
N GLN A 73 0.40 -10.33 -3.27
CA GLN A 73 -0.25 -10.61 -4.55
C GLN A 73 -1.40 -11.60 -4.37
N CYS A 74 -1.15 -12.75 -3.71
CA CYS A 74 -2.24 -13.69 -3.41
C CYS A 74 -3.32 -13.03 -2.54
N LEU A 75 -2.94 -12.26 -1.53
CA LEU A 75 -3.90 -11.60 -0.64
C LEU A 75 -4.77 -10.56 -1.35
N MET A 76 -4.24 -9.83 -2.34
CA MET A 76 -4.93 -8.71 -2.99
C MET A 76 -5.61 -9.08 -4.31
N LEU A 77 -5.09 -10.06 -5.04
CA LEU A 77 -5.59 -10.45 -6.37
C LEU A 77 -6.51 -11.67 -6.33
N GLU A 78 -6.37 -12.53 -5.32
CA GLU A 78 -7.24 -13.71 -5.14
C GLU A 78 -8.36 -13.45 -4.13
N LEU A 79 -8.70 -12.17 -3.91
CA LEU A 79 -9.82 -11.77 -3.06
C LEU A 79 -11.12 -12.33 -3.65
N LYS A 80 -11.68 -13.33 -2.98
CA LYS A 80 -13.06 -13.78 -3.22
C LYS A 80 -14.04 -12.69 -2.81
N ASP A 81 -15.25 -12.72 -3.34
CA ASP A 81 -16.31 -11.73 -3.04
C ASP A 81 -16.62 -11.58 -1.55
N ASP A 82 -16.45 -12.66 -0.79
CA ASP A 82 -16.65 -12.71 0.66
C ASP A 82 -15.41 -12.28 1.48
N THR A 83 -14.32 -11.87 0.82
CA THR A 83 -13.09 -11.55 1.53
C THR A 83 -13.24 -10.24 2.28
N ASN A 84 -13.00 -10.30 3.58
CA ASN A 84 -13.09 -9.14 4.45
C ASN A 84 -11.82 -8.29 4.37
N LEU A 85 -11.87 -7.23 3.56
CA LEU A 85 -10.77 -6.25 3.45
C LEU A 85 -10.50 -5.49 4.77
N GLU A 86 -11.44 -5.43 5.71
CA GLU A 86 -11.24 -4.85 7.05
C GLU A 86 -10.22 -5.63 7.89
N GLY A 87 -10.05 -6.91 7.59
CA GLY A 87 -9.01 -7.75 8.20
C GLY A 87 -7.62 -7.52 7.61
N ILE A 88 -7.52 -6.75 6.52
CA ILE A 88 -6.29 -6.54 5.75
C ILE A 88 -5.80 -5.10 5.92
N PHE A 89 -6.70 -4.13 5.76
CA PHE A 89 -6.42 -2.72 5.93
C PHE A 89 -6.73 -2.27 7.34
N HIS A 90 -5.78 -1.58 7.96
CA HIS A 90 -5.90 -1.04 9.30
C HIS A 90 -5.50 0.43 9.34
N PRO A 91 -5.98 1.21 10.32
CA PRO A 91 -5.67 2.62 10.41
C PRO A 91 -4.16 2.91 10.33
N LEU A 92 -3.80 3.89 9.50
CA LEU A 92 -2.42 4.36 9.41
C LEU A 92 -1.94 4.84 10.79
N GLU A 93 -2.82 5.52 11.53
CA GLU A 93 -2.62 5.98 12.90
C GLU A 93 -3.00 4.90 13.91
N ASN A 94 -2.05 4.45 14.72
CA ASN A 94 -2.23 3.32 15.65
C ASN A 94 -3.21 3.61 16.81
N TYR A 95 -3.51 4.88 17.09
CA TYR A 95 -4.35 5.30 18.22
C TYR A 95 -5.68 5.91 17.77
N ARG A 96 -6.09 5.65 16.53
CA ARG A 96 -7.38 6.16 16.02
C ARG A 96 -8.53 5.55 16.82
N THR A 97 -9.36 6.41 17.41
CA THR A 97 -10.51 6.04 18.26
C THR A 97 -11.86 6.14 17.56
N SER A 98 -11.92 6.78 16.38
CA SER A 98 -13.15 6.94 15.59
C SER A 98 -12.88 6.73 14.11
N GLU A 99 -13.90 6.31 13.37
CA GLU A 99 -13.85 6.29 11.91
C GLU A 99 -13.66 7.72 11.38
N MET A 100 -12.93 7.84 10.27
CA MET A 100 -12.62 9.13 9.64
C MET A 100 -13.11 9.09 8.21
N LEU A 101 -13.75 10.19 7.78
CA LEU A 101 -14.05 10.41 6.38
C LEU A 101 -12.78 10.34 5.53
N LEU A 102 -12.78 9.44 4.55
CA LEU A 102 -11.61 9.14 3.71
C LEU A 102 -10.39 8.81 4.56
N GLY A 103 -10.56 7.81 5.44
CA GLY A 103 -9.54 7.36 6.38
C GLY A 103 -8.29 6.85 5.67
N LYS A 104 -7.11 7.23 6.16
CA LYS A 104 -5.83 6.68 5.67
C LYS A 104 -5.58 5.35 6.36
N GLU A 105 -5.32 4.34 5.55
CA GLU A 105 -5.18 2.95 5.96
C GLU A 105 -3.86 2.36 5.45
N LYS A 106 -3.45 1.26 6.06
CA LYS A 106 -2.27 0.49 5.67
C LYS A 106 -2.55 -1.01 5.72
N ALA A 107 -1.99 -1.75 4.78
CA ALA A 107 -1.93 -3.20 4.78
C ALA A 107 -0.48 -3.67 4.86
N LYS A 108 -0.27 -4.85 5.45
CA LYS A 108 1.03 -5.54 5.49
C LYS A 108 0.82 -7.05 5.41
N PRO A 109 1.80 -7.82 4.90
CA PRO A 109 1.73 -9.28 4.96
C PRO A 109 1.55 -9.77 6.41
N LYS A 110 0.92 -10.94 6.56
CA LYS A 110 0.85 -11.63 7.85
C LYS A 110 2.27 -11.93 8.33
N ARG A 111 2.47 -11.86 9.65
CA ARG A 111 3.79 -12.13 10.26
C ARG A 111 4.17 -13.59 10.01
N LYS A 112 5.39 -13.81 9.53
CA LYS A 112 6.04 -15.13 9.47
C LYS A 112 6.86 -15.36 10.74
N GLU A 113 7.17 -16.63 11.03
CA GLU A 113 8.08 -16.97 12.14
C GLU A 113 9.50 -16.43 11.89
N ARG A 114 9.95 -16.42 10.62
CA ARG A 114 11.28 -15.99 10.20
C ARG A 114 11.53 -14.49 10.41
N HIS A 115 10.59 -13.64 10.00
CA HIS A 115 10.72 -12.19 10.15
C HIS A 115 9.36 -11.50 10.17
N SER A 116 9.35 -10.27 10.68
CA SER A 116 8.22 -9.35 10.47
C SER A 116 8.39 -8.67 9.11
N SER A 117 7.32 -8.55 8.34
CA SER A 117 7.39 -7.85 7.06
C SER A 117 7.73 -6.37 7.23
N TRP A 118 8.52 -5.84 6.29
CA TRP A 118 8.75 -4.41 6.07
C TRP A 118 7.93 -3.82 4.92
N LEU A 119 7.16 -4.63 4.19
CA LEU A 119 6.28 -4.13 3.12
C LEU A 119 5.02 -3.50 3.69
N ARG A 120 4.63 -2.36 3.14
CA ARG A 120 3.35 -1.70 3.45
C ARG A 120 2.71 -1.24 2.15
N ILE A 121 1.42 -1.48 2.02
CA ILE A 121 0.54 -0.86 1.03
C ILE A 121 -0.29 0.18 1.76
N TYR A 122 -0.46 1.35 1.15
CA TYR A 122 -1.20 2.47 1.69
C TYR A 122 -2.46 2.72 0.87
N ALA A 123 -3.56 3.04 1.54
CA ALA A 123 -4.86 3.23 0.90
C ALA A 123 -5.70 4.31 1.59
N ILE A 124 -6.68 4.82 0.84
CA ILE A 124 -7.80 5.59 1.37
C ILE A 124 -9.03 4.68 1.45
N ARG A 125 -9.69 4.65 2.60
CA ARG A 125 -10.97 3.97 2.79
C ARG A 125 -12.11 4.87 2.34
N LEU A 126 -12.92 4.38 1.39
CA LEU A 126 -14.12 5.08 0.91
C LEU A 126 -15.31 4.77 1.82
N SER A 127 -15.57 3.49 2.04
CA SER A 127 -16.62 2.96 2.90
C SER A 127 -16.16 1.62 3.49
N GLU A 128 -17.02 0.97 4.28
CA GLU A 128 -16.72 -0.36 4.84
C GLU A 128 -16.38 -1.35 3.71
N GLY A 129 -15.18 -1.91 3.76
CA GLY A 129 -14.71 -2.87 2.78
C GLY A 129 -14.37 -2.31 1.39
N VAL A 130 -14.31 -0.98 1.19
CA VAL A 130 -13.93 -0.37 -0.10
C VAL A 130 -12.73 0.55 0.05
N TYR A 131 -11.67 0.29 -0.74
CA TYR A 131 -10.40 0.99 -0.61
C TYR A 131 -9.79 1.38 -1.96
N VAL A 132 -9.08 2.50 -1.94
CA VAL A 132 -8.26 3.02 -3.05
C VAL A 132 -6.80 3.02 -2.63
N ILE A 133 -5.99 2.13 -3.22
CA ILE A 133 -4.55 2.05 -2.99
C ILE A 133 -3.86 3.26 -3.61
N THR A 134 -3.05 3.95 -2.82
CA THR A 134 -2.33 5.16 -3.25
C THR A 134 -0.85 4.91 -3.50
N GLY A 135 -0.31 3.80 -3.01
CA GLY A 135 1.11 3.49 -3.07
C GLY A 135 1.56 2.54 -1.97
N GLY A 136 2.87 2.47 -1.73
CA GLY A 136 3.48 1.49 -0.85
C GLY A 136 4.97 1.71 -0.65
N ALA A 137 5.53 1.07 0.38
CA ALA A 137 6.95 1.21 0.71
C ALA A 137 7.54 -0.03 1.37
N ILE A 138 8.84 -0.22 1.15
CA ILE A 138 9.71 -0.97 2.06
C ILE A 138 10.06 -0.05 3.23
N LYS A 139 9.34 -0.18 4.35
CA LYS A 139 9.51 0.69 5.53
C LYS A 139 10.35 0.00 6.59
N LEU A 140 11.60 0.45 6.68
CA LEU A 140 12.60 -0.08 7.60
C LEU A 140 12.70 0.66 8.94
N THR A 141 11.89 1.70 9.15
CA THR A 141 11.94 2.59 10.32
C THR A 141 10.64 2.57 11.14
N PHE A 142 10.60 3.24 12.30
CA PHE A 142 9.43 3.25 13.17
C PHE A 142 8.30 4.15 12.65
N THR A 143 8.62 5.35 12.16
CA THR A 143 7.68 6.31 11.57
C THR A 143 7.95 6.53 10.08
N MET A 144 7.00 7.08 9.33
CA MET A 144 7.15 7.33 7.89
C MET A 144 7.94 8.60 7.59
N GLU A 145 8.11 9.46 8.58
CA GLU A 145 8.81 10.74 8.53
C GLU A 145 10.33 10.59 8.68
N GLU A 146 10.85 9.38 8.90
CA GLU A 146 12.29 9.16 9.07
C GLU A 146 13.05 9.05 7.74
N ARG A 147 12.36 8.68 6.65
CA ARG A 147 12.98 8.43 5.33
C ARG A 147 12.20 9.06 4.18
N THR A 148 12.94 9.48 3.15
CA THR A 148 12.38 10.19 2.00
C THR A 148 11.33 9.36 1.28
N HIS A 149 11.58 8.08 1.01
CA HIS A 149 10.64 7.22 0.29
C HIS A 149 9.31 7.06 1.04
N THR A 150 9.34 6.89 2.38
CA THR A 150 8.10 6.81 3.16
C THR A 150 7.41 8.16 3.34
N LYS A 151 8.14 9.28 3.35
CA LYS A 151 7.53 10.63 3.31
C LYS A 151 6.78 10.88 2.00
N LEU A 152 7.34 10.44 0.88
CA LEU A 152 6.67 10.57 -0.42
C LEU A 152 5.34 9.82 -0.43
N GLU A 153 5.26 8.66 0.22
CA GLU A 153 4.00 7.93 0.37
C GLU A 153 2.98 8.64 1.27
N LEU A 154 3.41 9.37 2.32
CA LEU A 154 2.52 10.27 3.06
C LEU A 154 1.96 11.37 2.15
N HIS A 155 2.80 11.98 1.32
CA HIS A 155 2.36 13.00 0.36
C HIS A 155 1.38 12.46 -0.68
N LYS A 156 1.60 11.22 -1.17
CA LYS A 156 0.66 10.54 -2.07
C LYS A 156 -0.70 10.31 -1.42
N LEU A 157 -0.73 9.79 -0.18
CA LEU A 157 -1.96 9.62 0.59
C LEU A 157 -2.74 10.93 0.72
N GLU A 158 -2.08 12.02 1.10
CA GLU A 158 -2.73 13.33 1.23
C GLU A 158 -3.20 13.88 -0.11
N ARG A 159 -2.40 13.72 -1.17
CA ARG A 159 -2.74 14.17 -2.52
C ARG A 159 -4.02 13.49 -3.00
N VAL A 160 -4.11 12.17 -2.86
CA VAL A 160 -5.30 11.40 -3.28
C VAL A 160 -6.51 11.77 -2.42
N ARG A 161 -6.34 11.83 -1.09
CA ARG A 161 -7.43 12.23 -0.19
C ARG A 161 -7.99 13.62 -0.53
N ARG A 162 -7.12 14.59 -0.78
CA ARG A 162 -7.54 15.95 -1.17
C ARG A 162 -8.28 15.95 -2.50
N PHE A 163 -7.76 15.21 -3.49
CA PHE A 163 -8.42 15.08 -4.78
C PHE A 163 -9.85 14.55 -4.65
N LEU A 164 -10.04 13.46 -3.89
CA LEU A 164 -11.38 12.90 -3.64
C LEU A 164 -12.33 13.94 -3.01
N LEU A 165 -11.85 14.70 -2.02
CA LEU A 165 -12.66 15.76 -1.39
C LEU A 165 -13.01 16.90 -2.36
N GLU A 166 -12.08 17.31 -3.22
CA GLU A 166 -12.29 18.37 -4.22
C GLU A 166 -13.33 17.95 -5.27
N GLU A 167 -13.31 16.68 -5.68
CA GLU A 167 -14.31 16.07 -6.56
C GLU A 167 -15.62 15.68 -5.83
N LYS A 168 -15.73 16.02 -4.53
CA LYS A 168 -16.89 15.70 -3.67
C LYS A 168 -17.18 14.20 -3.53
N ILE A 169 -16.16 13.37 -3.69
CA ILE A 169 -16.20 11.95 -3.43
C ILE A 169 -15.96 11.73 -1.94
N ILE A 170 -16.96 11.20 -1.25
CA ILE A 170 -16.96 11.04 0.21
C ILE A 170 -17.20 9.60 0.66
N ASP A 171 -17.64 8.73 -0.24
CA ASP A 171 -17.98 7.32 -0.02
C ASP A 171 -17.88 6.52 -1.33
N ASN A 172 -18.28 5.25 -1.29
CA ASN A 172 -18.28 4.39 -2.49
C ASN A 172 -19.29 4.86 -3.55
N ASP A 173 -20.48 5.31 -3.15
CA ASP A 173 -21.53 5.68 -4.11
C ASP A 173 -21.10 6.89 -4.95
N SER A 174 -20.59 7.94 -4.29
CA SER A 174 -20.03 9.11 -4.97
C SER A 174 -18.76 8.80 -5.79
N PHE A 175 -18.01 7.77 -5.41
CA PHE A 175 -16.85 7.30 -6.17
C PHE A 175 -17.27 6.54 -7.44
N ASP A 176 -18.27 5.65 -7.33
CA ASP A 176 -18.80 4.90 -8.47
C ASP A 176 -19.43 5.86 -9.50
N ASP A 177 -20.16 6.88 -9.06
CA ASP A 177 -20.69 7.93 -9.93
C ASP A 177 -19.55 8.65 -10.69
N TYR A 178 -18.45 8.97 -10.00
CA TYR A 178 -17.29 9.61 -10.60
C TYR A 178 -16.62 8.72 -11.66
N VAL A 179 -16.37 7.45 -11.34
CA VAL A 179 -15.66 6.54 -12.26
C VAL A 179 -16.53 6.19 -13.48
N ASN A 180 -17.86 6.13 -13.33
CA ASN A 180 -18.78 5.83 -14.45
C ASN A 180 -19.06 7.03 -15.36
N THR A 181 -18.66 8.25 -14.98
CA THR A 181 -18.87 9.47 -15.78
C THR A 181 -17.64 9.87 -16.62
N LEU A 182 -16.51 9.17 -16.44
CA LEU A 182 -15.28 9.28 -17.24
C LEU A 182 -15.34 8.42 -18.51
#